data_AF-A0A920R5K6-F1
#
_entry.id   AF-A0A920R5K6-F1
#
_cell.length_a   1.000
_cell.length_b   1.000
_cell.length_c   1.000
_cell.angle_alpha   90.00
_cell.angle_beta   90.00
_cell.angle_gamma   90.00
#
_symmetry.space_group_name_H-M   'P 1'
#
loop_
_entity.id
_entity.type
_entity.pdbx_description
1 polymer ?
#
loop_
_entity_poly.entity_id
_entity_poly.type
_entity_poly.pdbx_seq_one_letter_code
_entity_poly.pdbx_strand_id
1 'polypeptide(L)'
;MVLLIYYRVLVLPVKALVSAESIDGVLFTGSSENWTFNSKTLGGQPNKRVSFGDGGNNPLVVDEVSDLDAAVYTIVQPAFISPGQRCTCARRLILVRNRPMKNY
;
A
#
# COMPACT_ATOMS: atom_id res chain seq x y z
N MET A 1 12.13 -0.03 2.34
CA MET A 1 12.30 1.24 1.61
C MET A 1 12.59 2.31 2.65
N VAL A 2 13.66 3.07 2.43
CA VAL A 2 14.35 3.92 3.42
C VAL A 2 13.46 5.10 3.83
N LEU A 3 13.26 5.31 5.12
CA LEU A 3 12.90 6.62 5.65
C LEU A 3 14.03 7.10 6.56
N LEU A 4 14.91 7.92 5.98
CA LEU A 4 15.90 8.72 6.69
C LEU A 4 15.35 10.15 6.77
N ILE A 5 15.14 10.65 7.98
CA ILE A 5 15.14 12.09 8.25
C ILE A 5 16.11 12.31 9.42
N TYR A 6 17.28 12.85 9.06
CA TYR A 6 18.30 13.57 9.84
C TYR A 6 18.68 13.10 11.28
N TYR A 7 20.00 12.92 11.45
CA TYR A 7 20.80 12.64 12.66
C TYR A 7 20.89 11.18 13.13
N ARG A 8 22.10 10.63 12.97
CA ARG A 8 22.61 9.32 13.46
C ARG A 8 21.76 8.11 13.10
N VAL A 9 22.29 7.29 12.19
CA VAL A 9 21.79 5.93 11.92
C VAL A 9 22.09 5.06 13.15
N LEU A 10 21.27 5.20 14.19
CA LEU A 10 21.11 4.20 15.22
C LEU A 10 20.09 3.20 14.67
N VAL A 11 20.50 1.95 14.46
CA VAL A 11 19.57 0.85 14.17
C VAL A 11 18.85 0.52 15.48
N LEU A 12 18.01 1.45 15.93
CA LEU A 12 17.11 1.20 17.05
C LEU A 12 15.92 0.39 16.52
N PRO A 13 15.45 -0.61 17.28
CA PRO A 13 14.19 -1.27 16.96
C PRO A 13 13.09 -0.21 16.86
N VAL A 14 12.22 -0.32 15.86
CA VAL A 14 11.14 0.66 15.56
C VAL A 14 10.37 1.06 16.83
N LYS A 15 10.13 0.10 17.73
CA LYS A 15 9.50 0.34 19.03
C LYS A 15 10.23 1.37 19.89
N ALA A 16 11.56 1.30 19.98
CA ALA A 16 12.35 2.26 20.75
C ALA A 16 12.34 3.65 20.12
N LEU A 17 12.34 3.74 18.78
CA LEU A 17 12.27 5.02 18.07
C LEU A 17 10.90 5.70 18.27
N VAL A 18 9.81 4.93 18.12
CA VAL A 18 8.42 5.44 18.26
C VAL A 18 8.15 5.96 19.67
N SER A 19 8.75 5.34 20.69
CA SER A 19 8.61 5.75 22.10
C SER A 19 9.54 6.88 22.53
N ALA A 20 10.52 7.29 21.72
CA ALA A 20 11.47 8.34 22.12
C ALA A 20 10.77 9.69 22.32
N GLU A 21 11.02 10.36 23.44
CA GLU A 21 10.44 11.69 23.71
C GLU A 21 10.97 12.77 22.78
N SER A 22 12.15 12.56 22.19
CA SER A 22 12.84 13.52 21.33
C SER A 22 12.33 13.60 19.89
N ILE A 23 11.22 12.93 19.55
CA ILE A 23 10.62 12.98 18.20
C ILE A 23 9.21 13.58 18.21
N ASP A 24 8.94 14.45 17.24
CA ASP A 24 7.63 15.13 17.12
C ASP A 24 6.59 14.32 16.33
N GLY A 25 6.98 13.18 15.77
CA GLY A 25 6.07 12.37 14.97
C GLY A 25 6.71 11.21 14.24
N VAL A 26 5.86 10.35 13.68
CA VAL A 26 6.23 9.15 12.95
C VAL A 26 5.46 9.10 11.63
N LEU A 27 6.21 8.96 10.53
CA LEU A 27 5.66 8.60 9.22
C LEU A 27 6.02 7.15 8.95
N PHE A 28 5.03 6.28 8.83
CA PHE A 28 5.24 4.85 8.64
C PHE A 28 4.63 4.38 7.33
N THR A 29 5.39 3.61 6.56
CA THR A 29 4.91 2.88 5.38
C THR A 29 5.20 1.40 5.56
N GLY A 30 4.17 0.57 5.57
CA GLY A 30 4.30 -0.85 5.88
C GLY A 30 2.93 -1.48 6.07
N SER A 31 2.88 -2.69 6.61
CA SER A 31 1.61 -3.43 6.73
C SER A 31 0.70 -2.88 7.84
N SER A 32 -0.62 -3.07 7.65
CA SER A 32 -1.65 -2.76 8.66
C SER A 32 -1.40 -3.40 10.03
N GLU A 33 -0.83 -4.61 10.09
CA GLU A 33 -0.52 -5.29 11.35
C GLU A 33 0.54 -4.51 12.15
N ASN A 34 1.62 -4.09 11.49
CA ASN A 34 2.68 -3.31 12.11
C ASN A 34 2.18 -1.94 12.55
N TRP A 35 1.31 -1.31 11.76
CA TRP A 35 0.66 -0.08 12.15
C TRP A 35 -0.17 -0.23 13.42
N THR A 36 -1.00 -1.28 13.50
CA THR A 36 -1.86 -1.54 14.66
C THR A 36 -1.04 -1.71 15.94
N PHE A 37 0.15 -2.31 15.85
CA PHE A 37 1.07 -2.42 16.97
C PHE A 37 1.66 -1.06 17.40
N ASN A 38 2.09 -0.25 16.42
CA ASN A 38 2.71 1.05 16.69
C ASN A 38 1.69 2.12 17.14
N SER A 39 0.48 2.12 16.59
CA SER A 39 -0.58 3.07 16.92
C SER A 39 -1.04 2.94 18.37
N LYS A 40 -1.08 1.72 18.92
CA LYS A 40 -1.30 1.49 20.36
C LYS A 40 -0.23 2.16 21.23
N THR A 41 1.03 2.13 20.79
CA THR A 41 2.15 2.76 21.50
C THR A 41 2.07 4.30 21.44
N LEU A 42 1.51 4.85 20.35
CA LEU A 42 1.35 6.28 20.12
C LEU A 42 0.03 6.85 20.67
N GLY A 43 -0.96 6.02 20.96
CA GLY A 43 -2.32 6.42 21.35
C GLY A 43 -2.45 7.22 22.66
N GLY A 44 -1.37 7.39 23.42
CA GLY A 44 -1.30 8.25 24.60
C GLY A 44 -0.46 9.52 24.42
N GLN A 45 -0.01 9.83 23.20
CA GLN A 45 0.97 10.89 22.93
C GLN A 45 0.40 11.92 21.94
N PRO A 46 -0.57 12.77 22.35
CA PRO A 46 -1.31 13.66 21.45
C PRO A 46 -0.44 14.71 20.74
N ASN A 47 0.73 15.02 21.31
CA ASN A 47 1.68 15.97 20.72
C ASN A 47 2.49 15.35 19.56
N LYS A 48 2.45 14.03 19.36
CA LYS A 48 3.15 13.36 18.26
C LYS A 48 2.26 13.21 17.05
N ARG A 49 2.69 13.76 15.91
CA ARG A 49 1.99 13.58 14.64
C ARG A 49 2.24 12.18 14.09
N VAL A 50 1.20 11.51 13.64
CA VAL A 50 1.31 10.15 13.10
C VAL A 50 0.65 10.07 11.74
N SER A 51 1.39 9.57 10.75
CA SER A 51 0.90 9.30 9.41
C SER A 51 1.23 7.88 9.00
N PHE A 52 0.28 7.21 8.37
CA PHE A 52 0.39 5.83 7.94
C PHE A 52 -0.01 5.66 6.47
N GLY A 53 0.84 4.97 5.71
CA GLY A 53 0.50 4.47 4.38
C GLY A 53 0.60 2.95 4.34
N ASP A 54 -0.55 2.29 4.19
CA ASP A 54 -0.62 0.85 3.91
C ASP A 54 -0.72 0.57 2.39
N GLY A 55 -0.50 -0.69 2.03
CA GLY A 55 -1.02 -1.24 0.79
C GLY A 55 -2.53 -1.48 0.83
N GLY A 56 -3.04 -2.21 -0.16
CA GLY A 56 -4.46 -2.52 -0.25
C GLY A 56 -4.75 -3.81 -1.02
N ASN A 57 -5.97 -4.32 -0.82
CA ASN A 57 -6.53 -5.41 -1.63
C ASN A 57 -7.23 -4.82 -2.87
N ASN A 58 -6.43 -4.23 -3.76
CA ASN A 58 -6.91 -3.34 -4.82
C ASN A 58 -7.70 -4.12 -5.90
N PRO A 59 -8.97 -3.76 -6.17
CA PRO A 59 -9.71 -4.30 -7.31
C PRO A 59 -9.33 -3.59 -8.62
N LEU A 60 -9.30 -4.34 -9.71
CA LEU A 60 -9.30 -3.86 -11.08
C LEU A 60 -10.59 -4.38 -11.73
N VAL A 61 -11.47 -3.48 -12.16
CA VAL A 61 -12.74 -3.83 -12.82
C VAL A 61 -12.57 -3.67 -14.32
N VAL A 62 -12.98 -4.69 -15.08
CA VAL A 62 -12.97 -4.68 -16.54
C VAL A 62 -14.39 -4.99 -17.01
N ASP A 63 -14.90 -4.12 -17.86
CA ASP A 63 -16.22 -4.25 -18.51
C ASP A 63 -16.02 -4.43 -20.01
N GLU A 64 -16.90 -3.87 -20.85
CA GLU A 64 -16.77 -3.91 -22.30
C GLU A 64 -15.42 -3.35 -22.78
N VAL A 65 -14.72 -4.14 -23.61
CA VAL A 65 -13.41 -3.82 -24.16
C VAL A 65 -13.54 -3.75 -25.68
N SER A 66 -13.15 -2.61 -26.26
CA SER A 66 -13.07 -2.44 -27.71
C SER A 66 -11.72 -2.87 -28.29
N ASP A 67 -10.65 -2.81 -27.50
CA ASP A 67 -9.28 -3.18 -27.85
C ASP A 67 -8.73 -4.19 -26.84
N LEU A 68 -8.63 -5.45 -27.28
CA LEU A 68 -8.22 -6.56 -26.43
C LEU A 68 -6.76 -6.45 -25.99
N ASP A 69 -5.86 -6.03 -26.88
CA ASP A 69 -4.42 -5.94 -26.59
C ASP A 69 -4.16 -4.83 -25.58
N ALA A 70 -4.81 -3.68 -25.74
CA ALA A 70 -4.72 -2.58 -24.78
C ALA A 70 -5.28 -2.97 -23.40
N ALA A 71 -6.38 -3.72 -23.36
CA ALA A 71 -6.95 -4.22 -22.10
C ALA A 71 -6.01 -5.21 -21.41
N VAL A 72 -5.46 -6.18 -22.15
CA VAL A 72 -4.49 -7.14 -21.61
C VAL A 72 -3.26 -6.43 -21.05
N TYR A 73 -2.70 -5.47 -21.79
CA TYR A 73 -1.58 -4.66 -21.30
C TYR A 73 -1.93 -3.94 -20.00
N THR A 74 -3.10 -3.29 -19.96
CA THR A 74 -3.58 -2.51 -18.80
C THR A 74 -3.90 -3.40 -17.59
N ILE A 75 -4.22 -4.67 -17.79
CA ILE A 75 -4.44 -5.66 -16.71
C ILE A 75 -3.11 -6.20 -16.18
N VAL A 76 -2.22 -6.63 -17.08
CA VAL A 76 -0.96 -7.29 -16.73
C VAL A 76 -0.01 -6.35 -16.00
N GLN A 77 0.09 -5.09 -16.45
CA GLN A 77 0.99 -4.11 -15.83
C GLN A 77 0.78 -3.93 -14.32
N PRO A 78 -0.39 -3.49 -13.82
CA PRO A 78 -0.60 -3.30 -12.39
C PRO A 78 -0.60 -4.61 -11.60
N ALA A 79 -0.85 -5.76 -12.23
CA ALA A 79 -0.82 -7.05 -11.54
C ALA A 79 0.62 -7.53 -11.27
N PHE A 80 1.56 -7.30 -12.20
CA PHE A 80 2.87 -7.96 -12.17
C PHE A 80 4.08 -7.02 -12.19
N ILE A 81 3.90 -5.71 -12.42
CA ILE A 81 5.02 -4.76 -12.36
C ILE A 81 5.73 -4.83 -11.00
N SER A 82 7.06 -4.78 -11.01
CA SER A 82 7.88 -4.90 -9.79
C SER A 82 7.49 -6.14 -8.96
N PRO A 83 7.55 -7.35 -9.56
CA PRO A 83 6.91 -8.58 -9.11
C PRO A 83 5.63 -8.47 -8.25
N GLY A 84 4.73 -7.53 -8.56
CA GLY A 84 3.51 -7.30 -7.79
C GLY A 84 3.73 -6.74 -6.37
N GLN A 85 4.89 -6.11 -6.12
CA GLN A 85 5.32 -5.58 -4.81
C GLN A 85 5.01 -4.09 -4.62
N ARG A 86 4.27 -3.46 -5.54
CA ARG A 86 3.80 -2.09 -5.33
C ARG A 86 2.51 -2.10 -4.51
N CYS A 87 2.36 -1.11 -3.64
CA CYS A 87 1.16 -0.95 -2.81
C CYS A 87 -0.13 -0.76 -3.64
N THR A 88 0.00 -0.23 -4.86
CA THR A 88 -1.09 0.01 -5.80
C THR A 88 -1.36 -1.15 -6.76
N CYS A 89 -0.61 -2.25 -6.67
CA CYS A 89 -0.79 -3.39 -7.57
C CYS A 89 -2.20 -3.96 -7.46
N ALA A 90 -2.78 -4.37 -8.58
CA ALA A 90 -4.07 -5.05 -8.62
C ALA A 90 -3.95 -6.41 -7.91
N ARG A 91 -4.87 -6.69 -7.00
CA ARG A 91 -4.95 -7.95 -6.25
C ARG A 91 -6.15 -8.81 -6.66
N ARG A 92 -7.17 -8.18 -7.23
CA ARG A 92 -8.38 -8.83 -7.72
C ARG A 92 -8.75 -8.25 -9.07
N LEU A 93 -8.99 -9.11 -10.04
CA LEU A 93 -9.59 -8.74 -11.32
C LEU A 93 -11.08 -9.09 -11.27
N ILE A 94 -11.94 -8.12 -11.53
CA ILE A 94 -13.39 -8.27 -11.55
C ILE A 94 -13.86 -8.06 -12.98
N LEU A 95 -14.35 -9.12 -13.62
CA LEU A 95 -14.94 -9.05 -14.95
C LEU A 95 -16.44 -8.84 -14.82
N VAL A 96 -16.96 -7.79 -15.45
CA VAL A 96 -18.40 -7.58 -15.55
C VAL A 96 -18.95 -8.60 -16.55
N ARG A 97 -19.88 -9.44 -16.10
CA ARG A 97 -20.62 -10.32 -17.01
C ARG A 97 -21.65 -9.47 -17.75
N ASN A 98 -21.40 -9.19 -19.04
CA ASN A 98 -22.44 -8.69 -19.93
C ASN A 98 -22.72 -9.68 -21.07
N ARG A 99 -23.96 -9.57 -21.57
CA ARG A 99 -24.78 -10.49 -22.40
C ARG A 99 -24.03 -11.33 -23.46
N PRO A 100 -24.61 -12.49 -23.87
CA PRO A 100 -23.99 -13.40 -24.83
C PRO A 100 -23.39 -12.64 -26.01
N MET A 101 -22.07 -12.76 -26.17
CA MET A 101 -21.37 -12.22 -27.32
C MET A 101 -22.05 -12.79 -28.57
N LYS A 102 -22.49 -11.92 -29.48
CA LYS A 102 -22.83 -12.38 -30.83
C LYS A 102 -21.55 -13.01 -31.39
N ASN A 103 -21.66 -14.31 -31.69
CA ASN A 103 -20.63 -15.16 -32.23
C ASN A 103 -19.74 -14.41 -33.23
N TYR A 104 -18.43 -14.44 -32.99
CA TYR A 104 -17.44 -14.30 -34.07
C TYR A 104 -17.41 -15.59 -34.87
#